data_AF-A0A819YX38-F1
#
_entry.id   AF-A0A819YX38-F1
#
_cell.length_a   1.000
_cell.length_b   1.000
_cell.length_c   1.000
_cell.angle_alpha   90.00
_cell.angle_beta   90.00
_cell.angle_gamma   90.00
#
_symmetry.space_group_name_H-M   'P 1'
#
loop_
_entity.id
_entity.type
_entity.pdbx_description
1 polymer ?
#
loop_
_entity_poly.entity_id
_entity_poly.type
_entity_poly.pdbx_seq_one_letter_code
_entity_poly.pdbx_strand_id
1 'polypeptide(L)'
;MSRFLDIDLNKKRIPPNYGYRNQSLLSLNNALEPIVPRIDNLRQYVKEALEKCHFPSEHDLTHDESASIYLYTMEWGAHSLYRSLNNDLRSEDPSALTPWFNYLKLFEIALTKLPKEKKRLWCGTKDDVNKNFIKGSEIIWRSVSSCSTTLDVIKEFLGNDKNSTLFMIEAVTGRNLSGYTKYPDENEVLLGSGTRLSVESDDLTLNDGLKVVYLVEITDNNNATLPAVMNMISITSKSGSSDIYLYQKYVVS
;
A
#
# COMPACT_ATOMS: atom_id res chain seq x y z
N MET A 1 -9.98 8.04 -7.84
CA MET A 1 -8.53 8.12 -7.54
C MET A 1 -8.12 6.72 -7.11
N SER A 2 -7.09 6.16 -7.74
CA SER A 2 -6.64 4.78 -7.52
C SER A 2 -6.21 4.53 -6.06
N ARG A 3 -6.31 3.29 -5.59
CA ARG A 3 -5.83 2.87 -4.26
C ARG A 3 -4.33 3.08 -4.04
N PHE A 4 -3.51 3.00 -5.09
CA PHE A 4 -2.08 3.33 -5.00
C PHE A 4 -1.79 4.80 -4.70
N LEU A 5 -2.81 5.65 -4.85
CA LEU A 5 -2.73 7.09 -4.60
C LEU A 5 -3.34 7.52 -3.25
N ASP A 6 -3.86 6.56 -2.47
CA ASP A 6 -4.46 6.81 -1.17
C ASP A 6 -3.43 6.70 -0.04
N ILE A 7 -2.63 7.76 0.13
CA ILE A 7 -1.52 7.80 1.09
C ILE A 7 -1.91 8.52 2.38
N ASP A 8 -1.43 8.03 3.52
CA ASP A 8 -1.53 8.73 4.79
C ASP A 8 -0.55 9.90 4.85
N LEU A 9 -1.10 11.11 4.81
CA LEU A 9 -0.36 12.38 4.89
C LEU A 9 -0.52 13.05 6.27
N ASN A 10 -1.13 12.37 7.24
CA ASN A 10 -1.35 12.96 8.55
C ASN A 10 -0.02 13.12 9.31
N LYS A 11 0.24 14.34 9.78
CA LYS A 11 1.48 14.70 10.47
C LYS A 11 1.48 14.32 11.95
N LYS A 12 0.30 14.02 12.51
CA LYS A 12 0.16 13.72 13.94
C LYS A 12 0.52 12.27 14.21
N ARG A 13 1.35 12.06 15.23
CA ARG A 13 1.68 10.73 15.76
C ARG A 13 0.55 10.23 16.65
N ILE A 14 -0.52 9.76 16.04
CA ILE A 14 -1.62 9.08 16.73
C ILE A 14 -1.34 7.58 16.69
N PRO A 15 -1.35 6.89 17.84
CA PRO A 15 -1.12 5.45 17.85
C PRO A 15 -2.21 4.71 17.06
N PRO A 16 -1.87 3.64 16.33
CA PRO A 16 -2.87 2.83 15.63
C PRO A 16 -3.87 2.20 16.61
N ASN A 17 -5.12 2.07 16.18
CA ASN A 17 -6.18 1.45 16.98
C ASN A 17 -6.31 -0.04 16.62
N TYR A 18 -6.01 -0.90 17.60
CA TYR A 18 -6.02 -2.36 17.44
C TYR A 18 -7.24 -3.05 18.09
N GLY A 19 -8.33 -2.32 18.36
CA GLY A 19 -9.52 -2.86 19.02
C GLY A 19 -10.16 -4.06 18.29
N TYR A 20 -9.91 -4.20 16.99
CA TYR A 20 -10.32 -5.35 16.18
C TYR A 20 -9.71 -6.69 16.64
N ARG A 21 -8.55 -6.68 17.31
CA ARG A 21 -7.85 -7.93 17.71
C ARG A 21 -8.67 -8.79 18.65
N ASN A 22 -9.52 -8.16 19.47
CA ASN A 22 -10.37 -8.80 20.47
C ASN A 22 -11.73 -9.28 19.90
N GLN A 23 -12.02 -9.02 18.62
CA GLN A 23 -13.26 -9.48 18.01
C GLN A 23 -13.19 -10.98 17.68
N SER A 24 -14.37 -11.60 17.64
CA SER A 24 -14.52 -12.94 17.08
C SER A 24 -14.42 -12.88 15.56
N LEU A 25 -13.89 -13.94 14.95
CA LEU A 25 -13.86 -14.07 13.49
C LEU A 25 -15.28 -14.33 12.97
N LEU A 26 -15.70 -13.55 11.96
CA LEU A 26 -17.03 -13.64 11.33
C LEU A 26 -16.87 -13.82 9.81
N SER A 27 -17.91 -14.35 9.15
CA SER A 27 -18.04 -14.34 7.69
C SER A 27 -18.02 -12.90 7.15
N LEU A 28 -17.68 -12.72 5.87
CA LEU A 28 -17.56 -11.39 5.25
C LEU A 28 -18.86 -10.56 5.36
N ASN A 29 -20.02 -11.18 5.12
CA ASN A 29 -21.32 -10.51 5.26
C ASN A 29 -21.53 -9.96 6.69
N ASN A 30 -21.46 -10.84 7.70
CA ASN A 30 -21.63 -10.46 9.10
C ASN A 30 -20.58 -9.44 9.58
N ALA A 31 -19.34 -9.54 9.06
CA ALA A 31 -18.27 -8.61 9.40
C ALA A 31 -18.53 -7.19 8.88
N LEU A 32 -19.27 -7.04 7.78
CA LEU A 32 -19.58 -5.77 7.13
C LEU A 32 -20.98 -5.22 7.44
N GLU A 33 -21.84 -5.93 8.18
CA GLU A 33 -23.18 -5.44 8.52
C GLU A 33 -23.20 -4.01 9.11
N PRO A 34 -22.29 -3.60 10.01
CA PRO A 34 -22.24 -2.21 10.51
C PRO A 34 -21.84 -1.16 9.45
N ILE A 35 -21.21 -1.60 8.35
CA ILE A 35 -20.67 -0.74 7.29
C ILE A 35 -21.61 -0.63 6.10
N VAL A 36 -22.46 -1.63 5.85
CA VAL A 36 -23.45 -1.63 4.76
C VAL A 36 -24.22 -0.30 4.62
N PRO A 37 -24.77 0.32 5.68
CA PRO A 37 -25.54 1.55 5.52
C PRO A 37 -24.67 2.78 5.17
N ARG A 38 -23.33 2.67 5.20
CA ARG A 38 -22.38 3.77 4.99
C ARG A 38 -21.79 3.80 3.59
N ILE A 39 -21.89 2.68 2.85
CA ILE A 39 -21.24 2.50 1.56
C ILE A 39 -22.26 2.03 0.54
N ASP A 40 -22.50 2.88 -0.46
CA ASP A 40 -23.42 2.58 -1.54
C ASP A 40 -23.02 1.30 -2.27
N ASN A 41 -24.03 0.46 -2.52
CA ASN A 41 -23.91 -0.80 -3.24
C ASN A 41 -22.96 -1.83 -2.60
N LEU A 42 -22.56 -1.67 -1.33
CA LEU A 42 -21.60 -2.58 -0.68
C LEU A 42 -22.03 -4.05 -0.78
N ARG A 43 -23.31 -4.37 -0.57
CA ARG A 43 -23.81 -5.76 -0.66
C ARG A 43 -23.59 -6.39 -2.04
N GLN A 44 -23.71 -5.60 -3.11
CA GLN A 44 -23.46 -6.08 -4.47
C GLN A 44 -21.97 -6.41 -4.68
N TYR A 45 -21.08 -5.53 -4.20
CA TYR A 45 -19.65 -5.76 -4.30
C TYR A 45 -19.16 -6.90 -3.39
N VAL A 46 -19.76 -7.09 -2.21
CA VAL A 46 -19.52 -8.27 -1.37
C VAL A 46 -19.90 -9.55 -2.10
N LYS A 47 -21.06 -9.57 -2.77
CA LYS A 47 -21.49 -10.72 -3.59
C LYS A 47 -20.49 -10.97 -4.73
N GLU A 48 -20.09 -9.94 -5.46
CA GLU A 48 -19.09 -10.08 -6.52
C GLU A 48 -17.75 -10.60 -6.00
N ALA A 49 -17.29 -10.11 -4.85
CA ALA A 49 -16.05 -10.55 -4.24
C ALA A 49 -16.12 -12.02 -3.83
N LEU A 50 -17.25 -12.48 -3.26
CA LEU A 50 -17.47 -13.88 -2.96
C LEU A 50 -17.54 -14.75 -4.22
N GLU A 51 -18.04 -14.23 -5.34
CA GLU A 51 -18.12 -15.00 -6.59
C GLU A 51 -16.79 -15.09 -7.34
N LYS A 52 -15.93 -14.06 -7.22
CA LYS A 52 -14.73 -13.91 -8.04
C LYS A 52 -13.41 -14.04 -7.29
N CYS A 53 -13.45 -14.17 -5.96
CA CYS A 53 -12.22 -14.38 -5.20
C CYS A 53 -11.53 -15.68 -5.58
N HIS A 54 -10.25 -15.75 -5.26
CA HIS A 54 -9.45 -16.94 -5.52
C HIS A 54 -9.68 -17.99 -4.45
N PHE A 55 -10.49 -18.99 -4.82
CA PHE A 55 -10.80 -20.12 -3.96
C PHE A 55 -10.98 -21.41 -4.80
N PRO A 56 -10.41 -22.56 -4.39
CA PRO A 56 -9.62 -22.79 -3.18
C PRO A 56 -8.27 -22.06 -3.19
N SER A 57 -7.84 -21.61 -2.01
CA SER A 57 -6.58 -20.90 -1.80
C SER A 57 -5.44 -21.88 -1.53
N GLU A 58 -4.30 -21.66 -2.16
CA GLU A 58 -3.02 -22.34 -1.91
C GLU A 58 -2.30 -21.84 -0.64
N HIS A 59 -2.86 -20.83 0.02
CA HIS A 59 -2.34 -20.21 1.26
C HIS A 59 -3.29 -20.43 2.45
N ASP A 60 -4.19 -21.42 2.36
CA ASP A 60 -5.15 -21.79 3.41
C ASP A 60 -6.11 -20.66 3.80
N LEU A 61 -6.43 -19.75 2.86
CA LEU A 61 -7.51 -18.79 3.05
C LEU A 61 -8.86 -19.51 2.92
N THR A 62 -9.75 -19.21 3.87
CA THR A 62 -11.17 -19.49 3.72
C THR A 62 -11.75 -18.62 2.59
N HIS A 63 -12.93 -19.01 2.12
CA HIS A 63 -13.65 -18.27 1.09
C HIS A 63 -13.91 -16.80 1.49
N ASP A 64 -14.34 -16.56 2.73
CA ASP A 64 -14.57 -15.21 3.27
C ASP A 64 -13.29 -14.38 3.41
N GLU A 65 -12.18 -15.01 3.82
CA GLU A 65 -10.88 -14.34 3.91
C GLU A 65 -10.39 -13.92 2.52
N SER A 66 -10.44 -14.81 1.52
CA SER A 66 -10.05 -14.46 0.15
C SER A 66 -10.95 -13.39 -0.44
N ALA A 67 -12.26 -13.46 -0.20
CA ALA A 67 -13.21 -12.45 -0.66
C ALA A 67 -12.98 -11.10 0.01
N SER A 68 -12.56 -11.07 1.29
CA SER A 68 -12.23 -9.82 1.98
C SER A 68 -11.06 -9.07 1.31
N ILE A 69 -10.03 -9.80 0.86
CA ILE A 69 -8.90 -9.21 0.15
C ILE A 69 -9.33 -8.72 -1.22
N TYR A 70 -10.05 -9.56 -1.97
CA TYR A 70 -10.56 -9.18 -3.29
C TYR A 70 -11.41 -7.90 -3.19
N LEU A 71 -12.35 -7.84 -2.24
CA LEU A 71 -13.20 -6.68 -1.99
C LEU A 71 -12.43 -5.42 -1.64
N TYR A 72 -11.36 -5.52 -0.84
CA TYR A 72 -10.50 -4.38 -0.53
C TYR A 72 -9.89 -3.79 -1.81
N THR A 73 -9.45 -4.63 -2.74
CA THR A 73 -8.79 -4.16 -3.98
C THR A 73 -9.75 -3.57 -5.01
N MET A 74 -11.05 -3.81 -4.90
CA MET A 74 -12.04 -3.33 -5.86
C MET A 74 -12.19 -1.79 -5.81
N GLU A 75 -12.34 -1.17 -6.98
CA GLU A 75 -12.59 0.27 -7.11
C GLU A 75 -13.94 0.53 -7.78
N TRP A 76 -14.82 1.26 -7.10
CA TRP A 76 -16.12 1.67 -7.63
C TRP A 76 -16.46 3.14 -7.32
N GLY A 77 -15.43 3.98 -7.19
CA GLY A 77 -15.56 5.42 -6.99
C GLY A 77 -15.24 5.87 -5.56
N ALA A 78 -15.77 7.03 -5.19
CA ALA A 78 -15.42 7.72 -3.93
C ALA A 78 -15.84 6.96 -2.66
N HIS A 79 -16.74 6.00 -2.78
CA HIS A 79 -17.23 5.18 -1.66
C HIS A 79 -16.69 3.74 -1.70
N SER A 80 -15.65 3.46 -2.49
CA SER A 80 -14.99 2.15 -2.48
C SER A 80 -14.57 1.76 -1.06
N LEU A 81 -14.69 0.47 -0.71
CA LEU A 81 -14.49 0.02 0.66
C LEU A 81 -13.11 0.41 1.22
N TYR A 82 -12.04 0.24 0.45
CA TYR A 82 -10.68 0.60 0.92
C TYR A 82 -10.58 2.08 1.29
N ARG A 83 -11.23 2.96 0.51
CA ARG A 83 -11.18 4.41 0.71
C ARG A 83 -11.90 4.81 1.99
N SER A 84 -13.08 4.25 2.22
CA SER A 84 -13.86 4.48 3.45
C SER A 84 -13.11 3.95 4.67
N LEU A 85 -12.54 2.74 4.60
CA LEU A 85 -11.74 2.16 5.68
C LEU A 85 -10.49 3.02 5.97
N ASN A 86 -9.73 3.36 4.93
CA ASN A 86 -8.50 4.14 5.09
C ASN A 86 -8.78 5.56 5.62
N ASN A 87 -9.92 6.16 5.26
CA ASN A 87 -10.36 7.42 5.84
C ASN A 87 -10.58 7.29 7.36
N ASP A 88 -11.29 6.25 7.80
CA ASP A 88 -11.59 6.03 9.22
C ASP A 88 -10.33 5.60 10.00
N LEU A 89 -9.40 4.88 9.38
CA LEU A 89 -8.07 4.57 9.94
C LEU A 89 -7.24 5.83 10.18
N ARG A 90 -7.36 6.86 9.32
CA ARG A 90 -6.66 8.15 9.44
C ARG A 90 -7.37 9.14 10.37
N SER A 91 -8.63 8.89 10.71
CA SER A 91 -9.44 9.76 11.57
C SER A 91 -8.78 9.99 12.93
N GLU A 92 -8.92 11.20 13.48
CA GLU A 92 -8.51 11.50 14.85
C GLU A 92 -9.55 11.04 15.88
N ASP A 93 -10.78 10.75 15.44
CA ASP A 93 -11.83 10.18 16.28
C ASP A 93 -11.62 8.66 16.40
N PRO A 94 -11.26 8.15 17.60
CA PRO A 94 -11.05 6.71 17.79
C PRO A 94 -12.29 5.87 17.56
N SER A 95 -13.48 6.47 17.70
CA SER A 95 -14.77 5.78 17.54
C SER A 95 -15.13 5.52 16.08
N ALA A 96 -14.52 6.26 15.14
CA ALA A 96 -14.71 6.08 13.70
C ALA A 96 -14.37 4.66 13.22
N LEU A 97 -13.37 4.03 13.86
CA LEU A 97 -12.90 2.69 13.48
C LEU A 97 -13.73 1.55 14.08
N THR A 98 -14.46 1.78 15.18
CA THR A 98 -15.24 0.73 15.87
C THR A 98 -16.13 -0.11 14.94
N PRO A 99 -16.86 0.49 13.98
CA PRO A 99 -17.72 -0.24 13.05
C PRO A 99 -16.96 -1.18 12.11
N TRP A 100 -15.67 -0.93 11.89
CA TRP A 100 -14.80 -1.72 11.03
C TRP A 100 -14.14 -2.91 11.74
N PHE A 101 -14.26 -3.03 13.06
CA PHE A 101 -13.47 -4.00 13.82
C PHE A 101 -13.67 -5.44 13.38
N ASN A 102 -14.90 -5.85 13.04
CA ASN A 102 -15.15 -7.22 12.56
C ASN A 102 -14.54 -7.46 11.17
N TYR A 103 -14.66 -6.49 10.25
CA TYR A 103 -14.03 -6.56 8.94
C TYR A 103 -12.51 -6.58 9.05
N LEU A 104 -11.91 -5.70 9.84
CA LEU A 104 -10.47 -5.65 10.09
C LEU A 104 -9.95 -6.97 10.70
N LYS A 105 -10.71 -7.58 11.61
CA LYS A 105 -10.35 -8.90 12.17
C LYS A 105 -10.24 -9.96 11.08
N LEU A 106 -11.23 -10.05 10.20
CA LEU A 106 -11.24 -10.99 9.06
C LEU A 106 -10.10 -10.69 8.08
N PHE A 107 -9.98 -9.44 7.66
CA PHE A 107 -9.03 -8.97 6.67
C PHE A 107 -7.58 -9.13 7.13
N GLU A 108 -7.24 -8.73 8.37
CA GLU A 108 -5.89 -8.88 8.91
C GLU A 108 -5.49 -10.36 9.06
N ILE A 109 -6.40 -11.24 9.46
CA ILE A 109 -6.14 -12.69 9.48
C ILE A 109 -5.85 -13.19 8.07
N ALA A 110 -6.67 -12.80 7.08
CA ALA A 110 -6.46 -13.17 5.69
C ALA A 110 -5.07 -12.73 5.19
N LEU A 111 -4.68 -11.47 5.45
CA LEU A 111 -3.36 -10.94 5.08
C LEU A 111 -2.20 -11.66 5.78
N THR A 112 -2.37 -12.12 7.02
CA THR A 112 -1.28 -12.83 7.72
C THR A 112 -0.89 -14.14 7.05
N LYS A 113 -1.84 -14.79 6.36
CA LYS A 113 -1.65 -16.05 5.63
C LYS A 113 -0.94 -15.88 4.30
N LEU A 114 -1.00 -14.69 3.69
CA LEU A 114 -0.35 -14.42 2.43
C LEU A 114 1.19 -14.32 2.57
N PRO A 115 1.95 -14.69 1.51
CA PRO A 115 3.40 -14.56 1.49
C PRO A 115 3.86 -13.14 1.85
N LYS A 116 4.87 -13.06 2.72
CA LYS A 116 5.58 -11.81 2.98
C LYS A 116 6.53 -11.49 1.83
N GLU A 117 6.58 -10.23 1.46
CA GLU A 117 7.48 -9.69 0.44
C GLU A 117 8.45 -8.71 1.09
N LYS A 118 9.73 -9.06 1.05
CA LYS A 118 10.82 -8.14 1.39
C LYS A 118 11.39 -7.56 0.09
N LYS A 119 10.77 -6.48 -0.37
CA LYS A 119 11.08 -5.85 -1.67
C LYS A 119 10.95 -4.34 -1.58
N ARG A 120 11.47 -3.67 -2.60
CA ARG A 120 11.18 -2.27 -2.87
C ARG A 120 9.74 -2.16 -3.40
N LEU A 121 8.94 -1.34 -2.75
CA LEU A 121 7.56 -1.04 -3.11
C LEU A 121 7.43 0.42 -3.52
N TRP A 122 6.44 0.67 -4.38
CA TRP A 122 6.15 1.98 -4.95
C TRP A 122 4.68 2.32 -4.72
N CYS A 123 4.41 3.55 -4.32
CA CYS A 123 3.09 4.16 -4.31
C CYS A 123 3.25 5.69 -4.46
N GLY A 124 2.18 6.47 -4.51
CA GLY A 124 2.34 7.90 -4.78
C GLY A 124 1.15 8.76 -4.38
N THR A 125 1.25 10.06 -4.62
CA THR A 125 0.12 10.99 -4.54
C THR A 125 0.27 12.07 -5.60
N LYS A 126 -0.84 12.69 -6.01
CA LYS A 126 -0.85 13.79 -6.99
C LYS A 126 -0.58 15.18 -6.37
N ASP A 127 -0.05 15.19 -5.16
CA ASP A 127 0.31 16.41 -4.41
C ASP A 127 1.81 16.43 -4.07
N ASP A 128 2.39 17.63 -3.99
CA ASP A 128 3.76 17.80 -3.49
C ASP A 128 3.70 17.80 -1.97
N VAL A 129 4.09 16.67 -1.40
CA VAL A 129 4.09 16.43 0.04
C VAL A 129 5.50 16.28 0.59
N ASN A 130 6.53 16.50 -0.22
CA ASN A 130 7.93 16.22 0.15
C ASN A 130 8.32 16.95 1.45
N LYS A 131 7.87 18.20 1.61
CA LYS A 131 8.08 19.01 2.82
C LYS A 131 7.49 18.41 4.11
N ASN A 132 6.61 17.42 4.01
CA ASN A 132 6.02 16.72 5.14
C ASN A 132 6.90 15.56 5.65
N PHE A 133 7.88 15.12 4.85
CA PHE A 133 8.76 13.99 5.14
C PHE A 133 10.17 14.49 5.41
N ILE A 134 10.48 14.69 6.70
CA ILE A 134 11.77 15.22 7.13
C ILE A 134 12.73 14.04 7.31
N LYS A 135 13.91 14.09 6.68
CA LYS A 135 14.94 13.06 6.82
C LYS A 135 15.28 12.77 8.28
N GLY A 136 15.43 11.49 8.61
CA GLY A 136 15.71 11.00 9.95
C GLY A 136 14.48 10.99 10.87
N SER A 137 13.31 11.43 10.38
CA SER A 137 12.07 11.32 11.15
C SER A 137 11.40 9.96 10.95
N GLU A 138 10.75 9.50 12.00
CA GLU A 138 9.82 8.36 11.96
C GLU A 138 8.39 8.85 11.71
N ILE A 139 7.70 8.15 10.83
CA ILE A 139 6.27 8.30 10.52
C ILE A 139 5.53 6.97 10.75
N ILE A 140 4.22 7.07 10.94
CA ILE A 140 3.33 5.92 11.05
C ILE A 140 2.25 6.08 9.98
N TRP A 141 2.20 5.15 9.03
CA TRP A 141 1.06 5.04 8.12
C TRP A 141 -0.07 4.29 8.80
N ARG A 142 -1.12 5.02 9.18
CA ARG A 142 -2.27 4.47 9.90
C ARG A 142 -3.21 3.72 8.97
N SER A 143 -3.33 4.13 7.72
CA SER A 143 -4.09 3.42 6.70
C SER A 143 -3.37 2.16 6.21
N VAL A 144 -4.11 1.26 5.59
CA VAL A 144 -3.54 0.19 4.77
C VAL A 144 -3.09 0.82 3.45
N SER A 145 -1.87 0.53 2.99
CA SER A 145 -1.31 1.13 1.77
C SER A 145 -1.18 0.10 0.67
N SER A 146 -1.87 0.33 -0.45
CA SER A 146 -1.62 -0.39 -1.69
C SER A 146 -0.35 0.13 -2.36
N CYS A 147 0.59 -0.76 -2.62
CA CYS A 147 1.84 -0.47 -3.31
C CYS A 147 2.08 -1.47 -4.43
N SER A 148 2.85 -1.09 -5.45
CA SER A 148 3.28 -2.02 -6.50
C SER A 148 4.76 -2.34 -6.35
N THR A 149 5.16 -3.54 -6.74
CA THR A 149 6.59 -3.86 -6.95
C THR A 149 7.12 -3.27 -8.26
N THR A 150 6.24 -2.74 -9.13
CA THR A 150 6.57 -2.20 -10.44
C THR A 150 6.42 -0.68 -10.46
N LEU A 151 7.51 0.05 -10.71
CA LEU A 151 7.50 1.51 -10.76
C LEU A 151 6.56 2.06 -11.84
N ASP A 152 6.54 1.43 -13.01
CA ASP A 152 5.79 1.93 -14.16
C ASP A 152 4.27 1.90 -13.93
N VAL A 153 3.77 0.91 -13.18
CA VAL A 153 2.36 0.86 -12.72
C VAL A 153 2.00 2.14 -11.96
N ILE A 154 2.86 2.57 -11.04
CA ILE A 154 2.61 3.78 -10.25
C ILE A 154 2.74 5.05 -11.09
N LYS A 155 3.73 5.11 -11.99
CA LYS A 155 3.88 6.24 -12.92
C LYS A 155 2.66 6.42 -13.81
N GLU A 156 2.03 5.34 -14.26
CA GLU A 156 0.77 5.42 -15.02
C GLU A 156 -0.35 6.10 -14.21
N PHE A 157 -0.50 5.74 -12.92
CA PHE A 157 -1.49 6.37 -12.04
C PHE A 157 -1.20 7.85 -11.74
N LEU A 158 0.08 8.21 -11.58
CA LEU A 158 0.50 9.60 -11.35
C LEU A 158 0.33 10.44 -12.63
N GLY A 159 0.57 9.85 -13.80
CA GLY A 159 0.58 10.53 -15.09
C GLY A 159 1.74 11.52 -15.20
N ASN A 160 1.58 12.57 -16.02
CA ASN A 160 2.62 13.58 -16.27
C ASN A 160 2.57 14.75 -15.26
N ASP A 161 2.02 14.53 -14.06
CA ASP A 161 1.88 15.58 -13.06
C ASP A 161 3.23 15.87 -12.37
N LYS A 162 3.76 17.07 -12.61
CA LYS A 162 5.04 17.52 -12.04
C LYS A 162 4.95 17.87 -10.57
N ASN A 163 3.75 17.98 -10.01
CA ASN A 163 3.53 18.20 -8.58
C ASN A 163 3.24 16.88 -7.85
N SER A 164 3.44 15.73 -8.48
CA SER A 164 3.23 14.45 -7.82
C SER A 164 4.43 14.03 -6.95
N THR A 165 4.14 13.24 -5.92
CA THR A 165 5.14 12.62 -5.05
C THR A 165 5.08 11.10 -5.21
N LEU A 166 6.23 10.50 -5.52
CA LEU A 166 6.45 9.07 -5.55
C LEU A 166 7.14 8.62 -4.25
N PHE A 167 6.61 7.58 -3.62
CA PHE A 167 7.21 6.94 -2.47
C PHE A 167 7.97 5.69 -2.93
N MET A 168 9.25 5.62 -2.55
CA MET A 168 10.08 4.42 -2.68
C MET A 168 10.24 3.82 -1.28
N ILE A 169 9.75 2.61 -1.07
CA ILE A 169 9.71 2.00 0.27
C ILE A 169 10.51 0.72 0.27
N GLU A 170 11.52 0.61 1.14
CA GLU A 170 12.13 -0.68 1.48
C GLU A 170 11.25 -1.38 2.53
N ALA A 171 10.35 -2.23 2.04
CA ALA A 171 9.40 -2.96 2.85
C ALA A 171 9.92 -4.35 3.22
N VAL A 172 9.51 -4.84 4.39
CA VAL A 172 9.82 -6.17 4.92
C VAL A 172 8.58 -6.94 5.35
N THR A 173 7.44 -6.27 5.62
CA THR A 173 6.18 -6.93 6.02
C THR A 173 5.09 -6.93 4.95
N GLY A 174 5.39 -6.42 3.75
CA GLY A 174 4.44 -6.35 2.65
C GLY A 174 3.79 -7.70 2.32
N ARG A 175 2.52 -7.71 1.94
CA ARG A 175 1.75 -8.92 1.60
C ARG A 175 1.46 -8.99 0.12
N ASN A 176 1.97 -10.02 -0.56
CA ASN A 176 1.76 -10.22 -1.99
C ASN A 176 0.29 -10.58 -2.26
N LEU A 177 -0.39 -9.81 -3.11
CA LEU A 177 -1.78 -10.07 -3.47
C LEU A 177 -1.96 -10.81 -4.81
N SER A 178 -0.89 -11.35 -5.40
CA SER A 178 -0.98 -12.13 -6.65
C SER A 178 -2.00 -13.25 -6.52
N GLY A 179 -2.97 -13.28 -7.42
CA GLY A 179 -4.13 -14.19 -7.39
C GLY A 179 -5.31 -13.70 -6.54
N TYR A 180 -5.10 -12.85 -5.53
CA TYR A 180 -6.15 -12.42 -4.60
C TYR A 180 -6.74 -11.03 -4.92
N THR A 181 -6.10 -10.25 -5.79
CA THR A 181 -6.53 -8.91 -6.18
C THR A 181 -7.51 -8.92 -7.37
N LYS A 182 -8.36 -7.88 -7.46
CA LYS A 182 -9.22 -7.61 -8.62
C LYS A 182 -8.42 -7.29 -9.89
N TYR A 183 -7.19 -6.82 -9.74
CA TYR A 183 -6.35 -6.26 -10.79
C TYR A 183 -4.99 -6.98 -10.85
N PRO A 184 -4.90 -8.14 -11.53
CA PRO A 184 -3.72 -9.01 -11.48
C PRO A 184 -2.46 -8.39 -12.08
N ASP A 185 -2.60 -7.45 -13.02
CA ASP A 185 -1.47 -6.86 -13.76
C ASP A 185 -0.76 -5.72 -12.98
N GLU A 186 -1.25 -5.35 -11.80
CA GLU A 186 -0.74 -4.21 -11.04
C GLU A 186 0.38 -4.60 -10.04
N ASN A 187 0.71 -5.89 -9.94
CA ASN A 187 1.74 -6.44 -9.05
C ASN A 187 1.64 -5.92 -7.60
N GLU A 188 0.40 -5.91 -7.09
CA GLU A 188 0.04 -5.27 -5.83
C GLU A 188 0.57 -6.01 -4.60
N VAL A 189 1.09 -5.21 -3.67
CA VAL A 189 1.53 -5.60 -2.34
C VAL A 189 0.90 -4.64 -1.33
N LEU A 190 0.28 -5.16 -0.26
CA LEU A 190 -0.23 -4.32 0.82
C LEU A 190 0.76 -4.15 1.95
N LEU A 191 0.93 -2.92 2.41
CA LEU A 191 1.47 -2.61 3.73
C LEU A 191 0.33 -2.45 4.74
N GLY A 192 0.48 -3.10 5.89
CA GLY A 192 -0.56 -3.14 6.92
C GLY A 192 -0.80 -1.78 7.57
N SER A 193 -1.97 -1.66 8.22
CA SER A 193 -2.28 -0.49 9.02
C SER A 193 -1.32 -0.35 10.20
N GLY A 194 -0.85 0.87 10.46
CA GLY A 194 0.12 1.15 11.52
C GLY A 194 1.58 0.86 11.17
N THR A 195 1.91 0.71 9.88
CA THR A 195 3.29 0.50 9.41
C THR A 195 4.18 1.69 9.82
N ARG A 196 5.30 1.40 10.48
CA ARG A 196 6.29 2.39 10.92
C ARG A 196 7.37 2.54 9.86
N LEU A 197 7.68 3.77 9.45
CA LEU A 197 8.64 4.05 8.39
C LEU A 197 9.63 5.14 8.84
N SER A 198 10.91 4.95 8.51
CA SER A 198 11.95 5.97 8.63
C SER A 198 12.08 6.71 7.30
N VAL A 199 12.17 8.04 7.35
CA VAL A 199 12.44 8.88 6.17
C VAL A 199 13.95 8.97 5.95
N GLU A 200 14.44 8.44 4.83
CA GLU A 200 15.87 8.32 4.57
C GLU A 200 16.40 9.31 3.52
N SER A 201 15.52 9.94 2.73
CA SER A 201 15.92 10.95 1.74
C SER A 201 15.76 12.38 2.26
N ASP A 202 16.63 13.27 1.78
CA ASP A 202 16.36 14.71 1.70
C ASP A 202 15.37 15.01 0.55
N ASP A 203 15.11 16.28 0.22
CA ASP A 203 14.26 16.65 -0.93
C ASP A 203 14.89 16.13 -2.25
N LEU A 204 14.44 14.95 -2.68
CA LEU A 204 14.82 14.36 -3.96
C LEU A 204 13.80 14.75 -5.02
N THR A 205 14.29 15.39 -6.07
CA THR A 205 13.52 15.74 -7.27
C THR A 205 14.22 15.17 -8.49
N LEU A 206 13.51 14.38 -9.29
CA LEU A 206 14.01 13.87 -10.56
C LEU A 206 13.97 14.97 -11.63
N ASN A 207 14.70 14.77 -12.73
CA ASN A 207 14.85 15.76 -13.80
C ASN A 207 13.52 16.18 -14.47
N ASP A 208 12.48 15.36 -14.36
CA ASP A 208 11.13 15.60 -14.87
C ASP A 208 10.24 16.40 -13.88
N GLY A 209 10.73 16.69 -12.68
CA GLY A 209 10.01 17.36 -11.59
C GLY A 209 9.38 16.39 -10.59
N LEU A 210 9.40 15.08 -10.84
CA LEU A 210 8.82 14.09 -9.94
C LEU A 210 9.55 14.10 -8.60
N LYS A 211 8.80 14.33 -7.52
CA LYS A 211 9.33 14.30 -6.16
C LYS A 211 9.42 12.86 -5.68
N VAL A 212 10.51 12.50 -5.04
CA VAL A 212 10.73 11.15 -4.49
C VAL A 212 10.95 11.23 -2.99
N VAL A 213 10.20 10.44 -2.24
CA VAL A 213 10.42 10.22 -0.81
C VAL A 213 10.89 8.78 -0.61
N TYR A 214 12.08 8.62 -0.05
CA TYR A 214 12.65 7.32 0.30
C TYR A 214 12.31 6.96 1.75
N LEU A 215 11.65 5.81 1.92
CA LEU A 215 11.20 5.27 3.19
C LEU A 215 11.80 3.89 3.43
N VAL A 216 12.15 3.58 4.68
CA VAL A 216 12.54 2.24 5.12
C VAL A 216 11.60 1.79 6.22
N GLU A 217 11.05 0.58 6.09
CA GLU A 217 10.19 0.01 7.12
C GLU A 217 10.97 -0.31 8.40
N ILE A 218 10.47 0.21 9.52
CA ILE A 218 11.01 -0.03 10.86
C ILE A 218 10.34 -1.28 11.41
N THR A 219 11.13 -2.30 11.74
CA THR A 219 10.64 -3.48 12.46
C THR A 219 11.42 -3.67 13.74
N ASP A 220 10.82 -4.35 14.72
CA ASP A 220 11.43 -4.59 16.04
C ASP A 220 12.72 -5.44 15.95
N ASN A 221 12.98 -6.06 14.79
CA ASN A 221 14.24 -6.71 14.43
C ASN A 221 15.15 -5.75 13.64
N ASN A 222 15.69 -4.73 14.30
CA ASN A 222 16.70 -3.86 13.70
C ASN A 222 17.89 -4.67 13.16
N ASN A 223 18.32 -4.36 11.92
CA ASN A 223 19.53 -4.79 11.19
C ASN A 223 19.36 -5.71 9.97
N ALA A 224 18.28 -5.56 9.19
CA ALA A 224 18.29 -6.09 7.84
C ALA A 224 17.89 -5.02 6.82
N THR A 225 18.64 -3.92 6.80
CA THR A 225 18.73 -3.05 5.62
C THR A 225 18.97 -3.93 4.40
N LEU A 226 18.18 -3.72 3.34
CA LEU A 226 18.56 -4.27 2.03
C LEU A 226 19.94 -3.68 1.70
N PRO A 227 20.87 -4.45 1.11
CA PRO A 227 22.20 -3.93 0.79
C PRO A 227 22.04 -2.65 -0.02
N ALA A 228 22.55 -1.55 0.55
CA ALA A 228 22.38 -0.19 0.06
C ALA A 228 22.74 -0.11 -1.43
N VAL A 229 21.73 -0.02 -2.30
CA VAL A 229 21.93 0.35 -3.70
C VAL A 229 21.90 1.88 -3.78
N MET A 230 22.85 2.53 -3.11
CA MET A 230 23.18 3.94 -3.36
C MET A 230 24.02 4.12 -4.64
N ASN A 231 24.31 3.03 -5.37
CA ASN A 231 25.17 3.03 -6.56
C ASN A 231 24.43 2.86 -7.91
N MET A 232 23.12 3.12 -8.01
CA MET A 232 22.43 3.15 -9.32
C MET A 232 21.73 4.46 -9.66
N ILE A 233 22.18 5.58 -9.08
CA ILE A 233 21.89 6.91 -9.63
C ILE A 233 23.20 7.71 -9.67
N SER A 234 24.17 7.24 -10.47
CA SER A 234 25.26 8.10 -10.92
C SER A 234 24.71 8.99 -12.03
N ILE A 235 24.05 10.10 -11.67
CA ILE A 235 23.84 11.20 -12.61
C ILE A 235 25.22 11.86 -12.77
N THR A 236 26.01 11.37 -13.72
CA THR A 236 27.14 12.14 -14.23
C THR A 236 26.57 13.30 -15.01
N SER A 237 26.57 14.48 -14.42
CA SER A 237 26.58 15.72 -15.17
C SER A 237 27.86 15.76 -16.00
N LYS A 238 27.77 15.39 -17.28
CA LYS A 238 28.74 15.85 -18.27
C LYS A 238 28.00 16.35 -19.50
N SER A 239 28.17 17.65 -19.71
CA SER A 239 28.00 18.35 -20.97
C SER A 239 28.69 17.60 -22.11
N GLY A 240 28.01 17.50 -23.26
CA GLY A 240 28.63 17.16 -24.53
C GLY A 240 28.03 15.95 -25.22
N SER A 241 27.45 16.20 -26.39
CA SER A 241 26.90 15.29 -27.39
C SER A 241 27.61 13.94 -27.53
N SER A 242 26.83 12.84 -27.65
CA SER A 242 26.81 11.88 -28.77
C SER A 242 26.09 10.57 -28.37
N ASP A 243 25.34 10.01 -29.32
CA ASP A 243 24.48 8.81 -29.20
C ASP A 243 25.18 7.59 -28.58
N ILE A 244 24.53 6.88 -27.64
CA ILE A 244 24.95 5.52 -27.24
C ILE A 244 23.75 4.61 -26.95
N TYR A 245 23.79 3.43 -27.60
CA TYR A 245 22.85 2.31 -27.55
C TYR A 245 22.88 1.54 -26.22
N LEU A 246 21.71 1.09 -25.76
CA LEU A 246 21.54 0.16 -24.63
C LEU A 246 21.79 -1.29 -25.07
N TYR A 247 22.79 -1.95 -24.49
CA TYR A 247 22.92 -3.42 -24.51
C TYR A 247 22.72 -3.96 -23.09
N GLN A 248 21.66 -4.76 -22.94
CA GLN A 248 21.36 -5.53 -21.75
C GLN A 248 22.20 -6.82 -21.80
N LYS A 249 23.09 -7.05 -20.82
CA LYS A 249 23.74 -8.35 -20.64
C LYS A 249 23.30 -8.98 -19.33
N TYR A 250 22.57 -10.07 -19.47
CA TYR A 250 22.38 -11.11 -18.46
C TYR A 250 23.73 -11.68 -18.03
N VAL A 251 23.90 -11.96 -16.74
CA VAL A 251 24.86 -12.96 -16.27
C VAL A 251 24.17 -13.87 -15.27
N VAL A 252 24.08 -15.13 -15.69
CA VAL A 252 23.78 -16.32 -14.89
C VAL A 252 25.06 -16.74 -14.17
N SER A 253 24.95 -17.08 -12.89
CA SER A 253 25.69 -18.18 -12.25
C SER A 253 24.99 -18.56 -10.96
#